data_AF-A0A1V5QXI7-F1
#
_entry.id   AF-A0A1V5QXI7-F1
#
_cell.length_a   1.000
_cell.length_b   1.000
_cell.length_c   1.000
_cell.angle_alpha   90.00
_cell.angle_beta   90.00
_cell.angle_gamma   90.00
#
_symmetry.space_group_name_H-M   'P 1'
#
loop_
_entity.id
_entity.type
_entity.pdbx_description
1 polymer ?
#
loop_
_entity_poly.entity_id
_entity_poly.type
_entity_poly.pdbx_seq_one_letter_code
_entity_poly.pdbx_strand_id
1 'polypeptide(L)' 'MGAFLFTIFIGNGVAYPLYAQLLQKYPATLVSLAGLLIPVFVTLLGMLLLGEQCSVQLVIGALCICVGMVMFTFNARVT' A
#
# COMPACT_ATOMS: atom_id res chain seq x y z
N MET A 1 -21.75 -6.37 9.28
CA MET A 1 -21.39 -7.79 9.04
C MET A 1 -20.54 -7.97 7.78
N GLY A 2 -20.92 -7.40 6.63
CA GLY A 2 -20.19 -7.57 5.37
C GLY A 2 -18.70 -7.18 5.39
N ALA A 3 -18.35 -6.05 6.04
CA ALA A 3 -16.95 -5.62 6.15
C ALA A 3 -16.07 -6.60 6.95
N PHE A 4 -16.61 -7.25 7.98
CA PHE A 4 -15.87 -8.27 8.74
C PHE A 4 -15.59 -9.50 7.89
N LEU A 5 -16.59 -9.96 7.13
CA LEU A 5 -16.42 -11.10 6.22
C LEU A 5 -15.38 -10.77 5.14
N PHE A 6 -15.41 -9.56 4.60
CA PHE A 6 -14.41 -9.11 3.63
C PHE A 6 -12.99 -9.16 4.22
N THR A 7 -12.76 -8.57 5.41
CA THR A 7 -11.42 -8.57 6.04
C THR A 7 -10.95 -9.97 6.43
N ILE A 8 -11.86 -10.85 6.85
CA ILE A 8 -11.51 -12.23 7.20
C ILE A 8 -11.12 -13.01 5.94
N PHE A 9 -11.95 -13.03 4.90
CA PHE A 9 -11.69 -13.85 3.73
C PHE A 9 -10.65 -13.24 2.79
N ILE A 10 -10.78 -11.96 2.46
CA ILE A 10 -9.86 -11.27 1.53
C ILE A 10 -8.60 -10.83 2.27
N GLY A 11 -8.74 -10.17 3.41
CA GLY A 11 -7.60 -9.69 4.19
C GLY A 11 -6.73 -10.83 4.70
N ASN A 12 -7.30 -11.82 5.39
CA ASN A 12 -6.52 -12.93 5.94
C ASN A 12 -6.28 -14.05 4.93
N GLY A 13 -7.31 -14.46 4.19
CA GLY A 13 -7.19 -15.60 3.27
C GLY A 13 -6.35 -15.31 2.01
N VAL A 14 -6.29 -14.07 1.54
CA VAL A 14 -5.62 -13.71 0.28
C VAL A 14 -4.43 -12.78 0.51
N ALA A 15 -4.61 -11.68 1.26
CA ALA A 15 -3.57 -10.67 1.37
C ALA A 15 -2.35 -11.13 2.17
N TYR A 16 -2.53 -11.84 3.30
CA TYR A 16 -1.41 -12.37 4.09
C TYR A 16 -0.56 -13.41 3.34
N PRO A 17 -1.14 -14.41 2.65
CA PRO A 17 -0.37 -15.33 1.83
C PRO A 17 0.40 -14.64 0.70
N LEU A 18 -0.22 -13.67 0.02
CA LEU A 18 0.47 -12.85 -1.00
C LEU A 18 1.63 -12.05 -0.40
N TYR A 19 1.42 -11.43 0.76
CA TYR A 19 2.47 -10.71 1.48
C TYR A 19 3.63 -11.63 1.86
N ALA A 20 3.34 -12.83 2.36
CA ALA A 20 4.35 -13.84 2.67
C ALA A 20 5.12 -14.29 1.42
N GLN A 21 4.44 -14.49 0.29
CA GLN A 21 5.09 -14.81 -0.99
C GLN A 21 6.00 -13.68 -1.49
N LEU A 22 5.60 -12.42 -1.30
CA LEU A 22 6.43 -11.26 -1.65
C LEU A 22 7.69 -11.20 -0.78
N LEU A 23 7.56 -11.46 0.52
CA LEU A 23 8.72 -11.54 1.42
C LEU A 23 9.69 -12.67 1.07
N GLN A 24 9.22 -13.76 0.46
CA GLN A 24 10.09 -14.84 -0.01
C GLN A 24 10.85 -14.46 -1.29
N LYS A 25 10.34 -13.52 -2.10
CA LYS A 25 10.92 -13.14 -3.40
C LYS A 25 11.69 -11.82 -3.39
N TYR A 26 11.37 -10.92 -2.46
CA TYR A 26 11.94 -9.57 -2.39
C TYR A 26 12.53 -9.27 -1.00
N PRO A 27 13.50 -8.36 -0.91
CA PRO A 27 14.04 -7.93 0.39
C PRO A 27 12.94 -7.38 1.29
N ALA A 28 12.98 -7.72 2.58
CA ALA A 28 12.00 -7.27 3.56
C ALA A 28 11.84 -5.74 3.59
N THR A 29 12.93 -4.99 3.40
CA THR A 29 12.92 -3.52 3.32
C THR A 29 12.14 -3.01 2.12
N LEU A 30 12.22 -3.67 0.96
CA LEU A 30 11.46 -3.26 -0.22
C LEU A 30 9.97 -3.51 0.00
N VAL A 31 9.62 -4.67 0.56
CA VAL A 31 8.23 -5.04 0.85
C VAL A 31 7.61 -4.14 1.93
N SER A 32 8.36 -3.77 2.96
CA SER A 32 7.89 -2.84 4.00
C SER A 32 7.69 -1.42 3.46
N LEU A 33 8.60 -0.95 2.60
CA LEU A 33 8.44 0.33 1.92
C LEU A 33 7.24 0.30 0.97
N ALA A 34 7.05 -0.76 0.18
CA ALA A 34 5.86 -0.94 -0.64
C ALA A 34 4.57 -0.84 0.21
N GLY A 35 4.60 -1.31 1.46
CA GLY A 35 3.53 -1.13 2.45
C GLY A 35 3.22 0.33 2.78
N LEU A 36 4.18 1.25 2.66
CA LEU A 36 3.92 2.69 2.84
C LEU A 36 2.98 3.25 1.77
N LEU A 37 2.83 2.60 0.60
CA LEU A 37 1.86 3.01 -0.42
C LEU A 37 0.42 2.58 -0.13
N ILE A 38 0.19 1.74 0.90
CA ILE A 38 -1.17 1.30 1.27
C ILE A 38 -2.15 2.48 1.38
N PRO A 39 -1.85 3.61 2.05
CA PRO A 39 -2.77 4.75 2.14
C PRO A 39 -3.11 5.33 0.77
N VAL A 40 -2.16 5.33 -0.17
CA VAL A 40 -2.37 5.82 -1.54
C VAL A 40 -3.38 4.93 -2.27
N PHE A 41 -3.17 3.61 -2.24
CA PHE A 41 -4.07 2.65 -2.87
C PHE A 41 -5.44 2.60 -2.19
N VAL A 42 -5.51 2.66 -0.86
CA VAL A 42 -6.77 2.69 -0.11
C VAL A 42 -7.57 3.94 -0.47
N THR A 43 -6.92 5.10 -0.55
CA THR A 43 -7.59 6.35 -0.94
C THR A 43 -8.06 6.31 -2.39
N LEU A 44 -7.23 5.79 -3.31
CA LEU A 44 -7.62 5.60 -4.71
C LEU A 44 -8.83 4.67 -4.85
N LEU A 45 -8.83 3.55 -4.12
CA LEU A 45 -9.93 2.60 -4.12
C LEU A 45 -11.17 3.18 -3.43
N GLY A 46 -11.02 3.98 -2.37
CA GLY A 46 -12.11 4.71 -1.73
C GLY A 46 -12.78 5.71 -2.67
N MET A 47 -11.99 6.46 -3.44
CA MET A 47 -12.51 7.34 -4.49
C MET A 47 -13.24 6.54 -5.58
N LEU A 48 -12.66 5.44 -6.06
CA LEU A 48 -13.21 4.69 -7.20
C LEU A 48 -14.43 3.84 -6.83
N LEU A 49 -14.42 3.20 -5.66
CA LEU A 49 -15.45 2.25 -5.23
C LEU A 49 -16.53 2.91 -4.37
N LEU A 50 -16.17 3.88 -3.52
CA LEU A 50 -17.11 4.53 -2.59
C LEU A 50 -17.49 5.95 -3.04
N GLY A 51 -16.77 6.56 -3.99
CA GLY A 51 -17.02 7.93 -4.43
C GLY A 51 -16.63 8.97 -3.39
N GLU A 52 -15.72 8.65 -2.47
CA GLU A 52 -15.29 9.56 -1.41
C GLU A 52 -14.60 10.81 -1.99
N GLN A 53 -14.89 11.99 -1.40
CA GLN A 53 -14.21 13.22 -1.78
C GLN A 53 -12.80 13.23 -1.21
N CYS A 54 -11.83 13.36 -2.11
CA CYS A 54 -10.42 13.31 -1.75
C CYS A 54 -10.03 14.59 -1.00
N SER A 55 -9.57 14.43 0.24
CA SER A 55 -9.00 15.53 1.02
C SER A 55 -7.65 15.94 0.43
N VAL A 56 -7.43 17.25 0.28
CA VAL A 56 -6.16 17.80 -0.24
C VAL A 56 -4.98 17.36 0.64
N GLN A 57 -5.17 17.21 1.95
CA GLN A 57 -4.16 16.71 2.87
C GLN A 57 -3.75 15.26 2.54
N LEU A 58 -4.70 14.40 2.17
CA LEU A 58 -4.43 13.02 1.77
C LEU A 58 -3.63 12.94 0.47
N VAL A 59 -3.94 13.80 -0.50
CA VAL A 59 -3.19 13.90 -1.76
C VAL A 59 -1.75 14.33 -1.51
N ILE A 60 -1.53 15.33 -0.65
CA ILE A 60 -0.19 15.80 -0.27
C ILE A 60 0.58 14.67 0.44
N GLY A 61 -0.05 13.98 1.39
CA GLY A 61 0.55 12.84 2.09
C GLY A 61 0.93 11.69 1.14
N ALA A 62 0.05 11.37 0.20
CA ALA A 62 0.31 10.36 -0.83
C ALA A 62 1.51 10.73 -1.72
N LEU A 63 1.60 12.00 -2.14
CA LEU A 63 2.75 12.50 -2.91
C LEU A 63 4.04 12.41 -2.11
N CYS A 64 4.04 12.79 -0.83
CA CYS A 64 5.21 12.66 0.03
C CYS A 64 5.71 11.20 0.13
N ILE A 65 4.80 10.25 0.29
CA ILE A 65 5.13 8.81 0.35
C ILE A 65 5.73 8.34 -0.97
N CYS A 66 5.10 8.69 -2.11
CA CYS A 66 5.60 8.32 -3.43
C CYS A 66 7.01 8.88 -3.67
N VAL A 67 7.26 10.14 -3.34
CA VAL A 67 8.58 10.78 -3.48
C VAL A 67 9.61 10.10 -2.58
N GLY A 68 9.27 9.84 -1.31
CA GLY A 68 10.17 9.17 -0.37
C GLY A 68 10.55 7.76 -0.83
N MET A 69 9.59 7.00 -1.34
CA MET A 69 9.84 5.66 -1.87
C MET A 69 10.73 5.68 -3.12
N VAL A 70 10.46 6.60 -4.04
CA VAL A 70 11.27 6.77 -5.25
C VAL A 70 12.70 7.11 -4.84
N MET A 71 12.91 8.13 -4.00
CA MET A 71 14.26 8.49 -3.52
C MET A 71 14.98 7.30 -2.87
N PHE A 72 14.30 6.55 -2.00
CA PHE A 72 14.90 5.38 -1.36
C PHE A 72 15.30 4.32 -2.39
N THR A 73 14.41 4.00 -3.32
CA THR A 73 14.66 2.95 -4.33
C THR A 73 15.78 3.35 -5.28
N PHE A 74 15.88 4.63 -5.64
CA PHE A 74 16.97 5.16 -6.46
C PHE A 74 18.31 5.10 -5.70
N ASN A 75 18.34 5.49 -4.43
CA ASN A 75 19.56 5.42 -3.62
C ASN A 75 20.02 3.96 -3.39
N ALA A 76 19.08 3.05 -3.16
CA ALA A 76 19.35 1.63 -2.98
C ALA A 76 19.86 0.92 -4.24
N ARG A 77 19.75 1.53 -5.43
CA ARG A 77 20.34 1.00 -6.68
C ARG A 77 21.76 1.49 -6.96
N VAL A 78 22.24 2.50 -6.23
CA VAL A 78 23.55 3.14 -6.45
C VAL A 78 24.63 2.60 -5.51
N THR A 79 24.25 1.83 -4.48
CA THR A 79 25.16 1.06 -3.61
C THR A 79 25.17 -0.40 -4.02
#